data_AF-A0A358R4W2-F1
#
_entry.id   AF-A0A358R4W2-F1
#
_cell.length_a   1.000
_cell.length_b   1.000
_cell.length_c   1.000
_cell.angle_alpha   90.00
_cell.angle_beta   90.00
_cell.angle_gamma   90.00
#
_symmetry.space_group_name_H-M   'P 1'
#
loop_
_entity.id
_entity.type
_entity.pdbx_description
1 polymer ?
#
loop_
_entity_poly.entity_id
_entity_poly.type
_entity_poly.pdbx_seq_one_letter_code
_entity_poly.pdbx_strand_id
1 'polypeptide(L)'
;KNEEVMASVIEKIFEEGWSVREVEAWAKTQEKKRQLQPTLKQSKLTPFAQAFEKQFSTAFGTRVKLRPKKQGGVVRIEYYSDEDLERMLEALRIESS
;
A
#
# COMPACT_ATOMS: atom_id res chain seq x y z
N LYS A 1 16.48 -0.18 4.12
CA LYS A 1 16.08 0.27 2.75
C LYS A 1 15.43 1.65 2.86
N ASN A 2 16.23 2.72 3.03
CA ASN A 2 15.82 4.13 2.81
C ASN A 2 16.88 5.20 3.19
N GLU A 3 18.05 4.84 3.72
CA GLU A 3 19.07 5.84 4.10
C GLU A 3 19.62 6.64 2.91
N GLU A 4 19.89 5.99 1.78
CA GLU A 4 20.39 6.67 0.58
C GLU A 4 19.37 7.65 -0.01
N VAL A 5 18.08 7.28 0.03
CA VAL A 5 16.98 8.14 -0.43
C VAL A 5 16.80 9.33 0.50
N MET A 6 16.94 9.12 1.80
CA MET A 6 16.85 10.18 2.80
C MET A 6 18.02 11.17 2.67
N ALA A 7 19.24 10.67 2.45
CA ALA A 7 20.43 11.50 2.25
C ALA A 7 20.29 12.44 1.04
N SER A 8 19.83 11.93 -0.11
CA SER A 8 19.65 12.74 -1.31
C SER A 8 18.54 13.80 -1.16
N VAL A 9 17.49 13.49 -0.39
CA VAL A 9 16.42 14.47 -0.11
C VAL A 9 16.92 15.57 0.84
N ILE A 10 17.72 15.21 1.86
CA ILE A 10 18.31 16.18 2.79
C ILE A 10 19.26 17.12 2.06
N GLU A 11 20.13 16.60 1.19
CA GLU A 11 21.05 17.40 0.39
C GLU A 11 20.29 18.43 -0.47
N LYS A 12 19.22 17.99 -1.14
CA LYS A 12 18.37 18.85 -1.95
C LYS A 12 17.65 19.95 -1.13
N ILE A 13 17.17 19.62 0.07
CA ILE A 13 16.54 20.59 0.97
C ILE A 13 17.56 21.66 1.38
N PHE A 14 18.80 21.24 1.62
CA PHE A 14 19.88 22.13 2.05
C PHE A 14 20.37 23.04 0.92
N GLU A 15 20.54 22.50 -0.30
CA GLU A 15 20.95 23.29 -1.48
C GLU A 15 19.89 24.33 -1.88
N GLU A 16 18.60 23.98 -1.78
CA GLU A 16 17.51 24.88 -2.18
C GLU A 16 17.02 25.78 -1.02
N GLY A 17 17.59 25.63 0.19
CA GLY A 17 17.31 26.49 1.34
C GLY A 17 15.85 26.48 1.81
N TRP A 18 15.15 25.35 1.68
CA TRP A 18 13.72 25.28 1.97
C TRP A 18 13.40 25.49 3.44
N SER A 19 12.37 26.30 3.72
CA SER A 19 11.74 26.38 5.03
C SER A 19 10.93 25.12 5.33
N VAL A 20 10.68 24.84 6.62
CA VAL A 20 9.88 23.67 7.06
C VAL A 20 8.53 23.58 6.32
N ARG A 21 7.87 24.71 6.10
CA ARG A 21 6.60 24.79 5.35
C ARG A 21 6.73 24.34 3.89
N GLU A 22 7.85 24.62 3.26
CA GLU A 22 8.13 24.26 1.86
C GLU A 22 8.45 22.76 1.76
N VAL A 23 9.21 22.23 2.72
CA VAL A 23 9.47 20.79 2.85
C VAL A 23 8.16 20.01 3.03
N GLU A 24 7.26 20.47 3.93
CA GLU A 24 5.94 19.84 4.13
C GLU A 24 5.05 19.92 2.88
N ALA A 25 5.05 21.06 2.18
CA ALA A 25 4.29 21.24 0.94
C ALA A 25 4.83 20.36 -0.20
N TRP A 26 6.15 20.25 -0.32
CA TRP A 26 6.81 19.37 -1.28
C TRP A 26 6.51 17.90 -0.96
N ALA A 27 6.61 17.48 0.30
CA ALA A 27 6.29 16.13 0.73
C ALA A 27 4.84 15.75 0.40
N LYS A 28 3.88 16.64 0.69
CA LYS A 28 2.47 16.45 0.28
C LYS A 28 2.31 16.35 -1.23
N THR A 29 3.09 17.11 -2.00
CA THR A 29 3.08 17.05 -3.46
C THR A 29 3.68 15.76 -3.99
N GLN A 30 4.76 15.26 -3.38
CA GLN A 30 5.35 13.97 -3.75
C GLN A 30 4.42 12.81 -3.40
N GLU A 31 3.71 12.88 -2.27
CA GLU A 31 2.68 11.90 -1.91
C GLU A 31 1.54 11.90 -2.92
N LYS A 32 1.02 13.08 -3.30
CA LYS A 32 0.03 13.20 -4.39
C LYS A 32 0.57 12.69 -5.72
N LYS A 33 1.81 13.01 -6.09
CA LYS A 33 2.45 12.49 -7.32
C LYS A 33 2.59 10.98 -7.28
N ARG A 34 2.88 10.38 -6.13
CA ARG A 34 2.92 8.92 -5.95
C ARG A 34 1.53 8.29 -6.10
N GLN A 35 0.48 9.00 -5.71
CA GLN A 35 -0.91 8.60 -5.96
C GLN A 35 -1.35 8.81 -7.42
N LEU A 36 -0.74 9.78 -8.13
CA LEU A 36 -1.04 10.16 -9.52
C LEU A 36 -0.15 9.47 -10.56
N GLN A 37 0.88 8.72 -10.16
CA GLN A 37 1.59 7.86 -11.09
C GLN A 37 0.56 6.93 -11.73
N PRO A 38 0.48 6.86 -13.06
CA PRO A 38 -0.43 5.93 -13.72
C PRO A 38 0.02 4.55 -13.30
N THR A 39 -0.69 3.97 -12.34
CA THR A 39 -0.61 2.55 -12.05
C THR A 39 -0.93 1.89 -13.37
N LEU A 40 0.10 1.36 -14.02
CA LEU A 40 0.06 0.53 -15.22
C LEU A 40 -1.29 -0.19 -15.27
N LYS A 41 -2.22 0.37 -16.06
CA LYS A 41 -3.61 -0.07 -16.19
C LYS A 41 -4.12 -0.78 -14.93
N GLN A 42 -4.62 -0.03 -13.95
CA GLN A 42 -5.69 -0.60 -13.13
C GLN A 42 -6.82 -0.97 -14.08
N SER A 43 -6.77 -2.19 -14.64
CA SER A 43 -7.90 -2.84 -15.26
C SER A 43 -9.00 -2.66 -14.26
N LYS A 44 -10.01 -1.83 -14.59
CA LYS A 44 -11.15 -1.55 -13.72
C LYS A 44 -11.54 -2.89 -13.11
N LEU A 45 -11.38 -3.05 -11.80
CA LEU A 45 -11.74 -4.30 -11.15
C LEU A 45 -13.19 -4.55 -11.55
N THR A 46 -13.47 -5.73 -12.08
CA THR A 46 -14.84 -6.14 -12.34
C THR A 46 -15.66 -5.94 -11.06
N PRO A 47 -16.94 -5.53 -11.11
CA PRO A 47 -17.77 -5.30 -9.91
C PRO A 47 -17.71 -6.45 -8.90
N PHE A 48 -17.57 -7.67 -9.41
CA PHE A 48 -17.41 -8.89 -8.65
C PHE A 48 -16.12 -8.93 -7.80
N ALA A 49 -15.00 -8.48 -8.37
CA ALA A 49 -13.72 -8.46 -7.67
C ALA A 49 -13.69 -7.39 -6.56
N GLN A 50 -14.37 -6.25 -6.74
CA GLN A 50 -14.52 -5.26 -5.68
C GLN A 50 -15.40 -5.79 -4.52
N ALA A 51 -16.46 -6.52 -4.84
CA ALA A 51 -17.29 -7.18 -3.83
C ALA A 51 -16.47 -8.21 -3.03
N PHE A 52 -15.62 -8.98 -3.71
CA PHE A 52 -14.70 -9.89 -3.04
C PHE A 52 -13.64 -9.18 -2.20
N GLU A 53 -13.03 -8.09 -2.68
CA GLU A 53 -12.08 -7.30 -1.87
C GLU A 53 -12.73 -6.85 -0.57
N LYS A 54 -13.99 -6.39 -0.63
CA LYS A 54 -14.74 -5.96 0.55
C LYS A 54 -15.03 -7.14 1.49
N GLN A 55 -15.45 -8.29 0.96
CA GLN A 55 -15.70 -9.48 1.78
C GLN A 55 -14.42 -10.00 2.46
N PHE A 56 -13.31 -10.10 1.72
CA PHE A 56 -12.02 -10.46 2.28
C PHE A 56 -11.56 -9.47 3.35
N SER A 57 -11.75 -8.17 3.11
CA SER A 57 -11.38 -7.14 4.07
C SER A 57 -12.21 -7.22 5.36
N THR A 58 -13.51 -7.52 5.26
CA THR A 58 -14.37 -7.77 6.43
C THR A 58 -13.98 -9.04 7.17
N ALA A 59 -13.70 -10.14 6.45
CA ALA A 59 -13.37 -11.43 7.05
C ALA A 59 -12.03 -11.38 7.80
N PHE A 60 -11.00 -10.81 7.19
CA PHE A 60 -9.66 -10.71 7.78
C PHE A 60 -9.48 -9.51 8.71
N GLY A 61 -10.43 -8.56 8.72
CA GLY A 61 -10.31 -7.34 9.51
C GLY A 61 -9.21 -6.39 9.04
N THR A 62 -8.57 -6.67 7.91
CA THR A 62 -7.51 -5.86 7.34
C THR A 62 -7.81 -5.45 5.91
N ARG A 63 -6.99 -4.58 5.34
CA ARG A 63 -7.06 -4.19 3.95
C ARG A 63 -6.58 -5.33 3.03
N VAL A 64 -7.47 -5.76 2.14
CA VAL A 64 -7.17 -6.74 1.08
C VAL A 64 -7.27 -6.07 -0.28
N LYS A 65 -6.30 -6.33 -1.16
CA LYS A 65 -6.25 -5.84 -2.54
C LYS A 65 -6.21 -6.99 -3.52
N LEU A 66 -7.09 -6.96 -4.51
CA LEU A 66 -7.11 -7.89 -5.63
C LEU A 66 -6.48 -7.24 -6.86
N ARG A 67 -5.55 -7.98 -7.48
CA ARG A 67 -4.88 -7.59 -8.73
C ARG A 67 -5.06 -8.72 -9.74
N PRO A 68 -6.16 -8.71 -10.52
CA PRO A 68 -6.38 -9.72 -11.55
C PRO A 68 -5.32 -9.59 -12.66
N LYS A 69 -4.88 -10.72 -13.20
CA LYS A 69 -3.97 -10.82 -14.35
C LYS A 69 -4.71 -11.47 -15.53
N LYS A 70 -4.10 -11.50 -16.72
CA LYS A 70 -4.67 -12.18 -17.90
C LYS A 70 -5.04 -13.65 -17.64
N GLN A 71 -4.28 -14.32 -16.76
CA GLN A 71 -4.62 -15.60 -16.17
C GLN A 71 -4.36 -15.53 -14.66
N GLY A 72 -5.36 -15.88 -13.87
CA GLY A 72 -5.30 -15.79 -12.41
C GLY A 72 -5.22 -14.36 -11.88
N GLY A 73 -4.59 -14.19 -10.72
CA GLY A 73 -4.46 -12.90 -10.07
C GLY A 73 -3.58 -12.97 -8.83
N VAL A 74 -3.35 -11.81 -8.22
CA VAL A 74 -2.64 -11.70 -6.95
C VAL A 74 -3.60 -11.14 -5.91
N VAL A 75 -3.75 -11.86 -4.80
CA VAL A 75 -4.40 -11.35 -3.59
C VAL A 75 -3.29 -10.82 -2.69
N ARG A 76 -3.39 -9.55 -2.29
CA ARG A 76 -2.46 -8.94 -1.35
C ARG A 76 -3.19 -8.56 -0.09
N ILE A 77 -2.80 -9.19 1.02
CA ILE A 77 -3.34 -8.94 2.35
C ILE A 77 -2.23 -8.22 3.12
N GLU A 78 -2.52 -7.02 3.61
CA GLU A 78 -1.58 -6.23 4.41
C GLU A 78 -1.90 -6.50 5.89
N TYR A 79 -0.92 -6.75 6.75
CA TYR A 79 -1.12 -6.85 8.21
C TYR A 79 -0.21 -5.83 8.89
N TYR A 80 -0.64 -5.28 10.03
CA TYR A 80 0.09 -4.21 10.72
C TYR A 80 0.58 -4.64 12.11
N SER A 81 0.02 -5.71 12.65
CA SER A 81 0.40 -6.30 13.94
C SER A 81 0.45 -7.83 13.87
N ASP A 82 1.15 -8.46 14.81
CA ASP A 82 1.13 -9.93 14.97
C ASP A 82 -0.28 -10.45 15.26
N GLU A 83 -1.07 -9.71 16.05
CA GLU A 83 -2.49 -10.01 16.29
C GLU A 83 -3.34 -10.07 15.01
N ASP A 84 -3.06 -9.17 14.04
CA ASP A 84 -3.75 -9.19 12.74
C ASP A 84 -3.42 -10.49 11.99
N LEU A 85 -2.16 -10.91 12.03
CA LEU A 85 -1.68 -12.11 11.37
C LEU A 85 -2.27 -13.36 12.02
N GLU A 86 -2.28 -13.45 13.35
CA GLU A 86 -2.90 -14.56 14.09
C GLU A 86 -4.38 -14.70 13.74
N ARG A 87 -5.13 -13.59 13.77
CA ARG A 87 -6.55 -13.60 13.38
C ARG A 87 -6.77 -14.04 11.93
N MET A 88 -5.86 -13.69 11.01
CA MET A 88 -5.92 -14.17 9.63
C MET A 88 -5.67 -15.67 9.53
N LEU A 89 -4.69 -16.19 10.28
CA LEU A 89 -4.38 -17.61 10.32
C LEU A 89 -5.55 -18.41 10.90
N GLU A 90 -6.19 -17.91 11.96
CA GLU A 90 -7.43 -18.46 12.52
C GLU A 90 -8.57 -18.47 11.51
N ALA A 91 -8.77 -17.36 10.79
CA ALA A 91 -9.80 -17.26 9.75
C ALA A 91 -9.56 -18.24 8.58
N LEU A 92 -8.29 -18.56 8.30
CA LEU A 92 -7.89 -19.56 7.31
C LEU A 92 -7.83 -20.98 7.86
N ARG A 93 -8.06 -21.17 9.17
CA ARG A 93 -7.92 -22.45 9.89
C ARG A 93 -6.54 -23.08 9.67
N ILE A 94 -5.50 -22.25 9.66
CA ILE A 94 -4.11 -22.69 9.57
C ILE A 94 -3.58 -22.80 10.99
N GLU A 95 -3.38 -24.02 11.47
CA GLU A 95 -2.80 -24.29 12.78
C GLU A 95 -1.28 -24.44 12.65
N SER A 96 -0.53 -23.73 13.50
CA SER A 96 0.91 -23.93 13.66
C SER A 96 1.13 -25.29 14.31
N SER A 97 1.55 -26.27 13.52
CA SER A 97 1.84 -27.63 14.00
C SER A 97 3.11 -27.72 14.83
#